data_AF-A0A7W1QPA7-F1
#
_entry.id   AF-A0A7W1QPA7-F1
#
_cell.length_a   1.000
_cell.length_b   1.000
_cell.length_c   1.000
_cell.angle_alpha   90.00
_cell.angle_beta   90.00
_cell.angle_gamma   90.00
#
_symmetry.space_group_name_H-M   'P 1'
#
loop_
_entity.id
_entity.type
_entity.pdbx_description
1 polymer ?
#
loop_
_entity_poly.entity_id
_entity_poly.type
_entity_poly.pdbx_seq_one_letter_code
_entity_poly.pdbx_strand_id
1 'polypeptide(L)'
;NFYAPHRTAGTLQVYAKHAVLRSPFEQIGHADITAHVEWSTFMEHAEECGFEVAGLTDQHHFMSGLLASELGWEFQSPNEAKTKRALQTLLHPGFLGMKFQFLALSKEVDLVSPLSGFRFARSTPI
;
A
#
# COMPACT_ATOMS: atom_id res chain seq x y z
N ASN A 1 -5.90 8.57 -7.33
CA ASN A 1 -6.53 8.60 -8.67
C ASN A 1 -5.50 8.11 -9.68
N PHE A 2 -5.71 6.92 -10.25
CA PHE A 2 -4.78 6.28 -11.17
C PHE A 2 -4.73 6.96 -12.55
N TYR A 3 -5.86 7.47 -13.04
CA TYR A 3 -6.03 8.14 -14.34
C TYR A 3 -6.04 9.68 -14.23
N ALA A 4 -5.32 10.23 -13.25
CA ALA A 4 -5.29 11.67 -13.04
C ALA A 4 -4.72 12.41 -14.28
N PRO A 5 -5.28 13.56 -14.69
CA PRO A 5 -4.89 14.25 -15.94
C PRO A 5 -3.40 14.60 -16.05
N HIS A 6 -2.71 14.81 -14.92
CA HIS A 6 -1.28 15.13 -14.89
C HIS A 6 -0.38 13.91 -15.11
N ARG A 7 -0.92 12.68 -15.08
CA ARG A 7 -0.18 11.43 -15.28
C ARG A 7 -0.18 11.04 -16.75
N THR A 8 0.49 11.84 -17.58
CA THR A 8 0.51 11.69 -19.05
C THR A 8 1.41 10.56 -19.54
N ALA A 9 2.40 10.16 -18.74
CA ALA A 9 3.34 9.06 -19.06
C ALA A 9 2.91 7.70 -18.47
N GLY A 10 1.72 7.61 -17.88
CA GLY A 10 1.26 6.40 -17.20
C GLY A 10 2.05 6.11 -15.92
N THR A 11 2.24 4.84 -15.61
CA THR A 11 2.80 4.36 -14.33
C THR A 11 3.98 3.43 -14.44
N LEU A 12 4.41 3.13 -15.67
CA LEU A 12 5.53 2.22 -15.93
C LEU A 12 6.81 2.82 -15.35
N GLN A 13 7.53 2.03 -14.57
CA GLN A 13 8.83 2.38 -14.03
C GLN A 13 9.82 1.27 -14.35
N VAL A 14 11.05 1.66 -14.67
CA VAL A 14 12.13 0.74 -15.01
C VAL A 14 13.30 1.04 -14.11
N TYR A 15 13.80 0.03 -13.42
CA TYR A 15 14.88 0.18 -12.44
C TYR A 15 16.01 -0.80 -12.73
N ALA A 16 17.25 -0.32 -12.72
CA ALA A 16 18.44 -1.18 -12.73
C ALA A 16 19.49 -0.60 -11.77
N LYS A 17 20.04 -1.46 -10.89
CA LYS A 17 21.12 -1.08 -9.97
C LYS A 17 20.83 0.20 -9.15
N HIS A 18 19.62 0.30 -8.59
CA HIS A 18 19.11 1.47 -7.84
C HIS A 18 18.97 2.77 -8.64
N ALA A 19 18.95 2.72 -9.97
CA ALA A 19 18.71 3.87 -10.83
C ALA A 19 17.47 3.67 -11.71
N VAL A 20 16.76 4.77 -11.99
CA VAL A 20 15.62 4.80 -12.93
C VAL A 20 16.16 4.83 -14.35
N LEU A 21 15.66 3.93 -15.21
CA LEU A 21 15.91 3.94 -16.66
C LEU A 21 14.76 4.64 -17.40
N ARG A 22 15.03 5.13 -18.61
CA ARG A 22 14.02 5.84 -19.42
C ARG A 22 13.22 4.90 -20.29
N SER A 23 13.75 3.73 -20.59
CA SER A 23 13.14 2.77 -21.50
C SER A 23 13.22 1.32 -20.97
N PRO A 24 12.16 0.51 -21.14
CA PRO A 24 12.19 -0.92 -20.80
C PRO A 24 13.08 -1.74 -21.75
N PHE A 25 13.52 -1.14 -22.86
CA PHE A 25 14.46 -1.77 -23.79
C PHE A 25 15.93 -1.57 -23.39
N GLU A 26 16.19 -0.81 -22.33
CA GLU A 26 17.51 -0.72 -21.72
C GLU A 26 17.74 -1.90 -20.77
N GLN A 27 18.93 -2.53 -20.82
CA GLN A 27 19.33 -3.59 -19.89
C GLN A 27 18.29 -4.74 -19.78
N ILE A 28 17.78 -5.21 -20.91
CA ILE A 28 16.80 -6.30 -21.00
C ILE A 28 17.29 -7.52 -20.20
N GLY A 29 16.41 -8.08 -19.37
CA GLY A 29 16.72 -9.20 -18.47
C GLY A 29 17.50 -8.83 -17.21
N HIS A 30 17.93 -7.56 -17.08
CA HIS A 30 18.68 -7.04 -15.94
C HIS A 30 18.01 -5.86 -15.24
N ALA A 31 17.00 -5.26 -15.87
CA ALA A 31 16.15 -4.25 -15.27
C ALA A 31 14.87 -4.88 -14.71
N ASP A 32 14.41 -4.36 -13.58
CA ASP A 32 13.07 -4.60 -13.04
C ASP A 32 12.08 -3.62 -13.70
N ILE A 33 10.89 -4.12 -14.05
CA ILE A 33 9.83 -3.36 -14.71
C ILE A 33 8.58 -3.44 -13.84
N THR A 34 8.16 -2.29 -13.32
CA THR A 34 7.02 -2.20 -12.41
C THR A 34 5.99 -1.19 -12.91
N ALA A 35 4.77 -1.30 -12.39
CA ALA A 35 3.72 -0.32 -12.58
C ALA A 35 2.96 -0.14 -11.26
N HIS A 36 2.30 1.01 -11.09
CA HIS A 36 1.35 1.17 -10.01
C HIS A 36 0.18 0.19 -10.20
N VAL A 37 -0.41 -0.27 -9.11
CA VAL A 37 -1.65 -1.05 -9.13
C VAL A 37 -2.84 -0.11 -9.36
N GLU A 38 -3.74 -0.50 -10.25
CA GLU A 38 -5.05 0.13 -10.43
C GLU A 38 -6.06 -0.64 -9.57
N TRP A 39 -6.41 -0.08 -8.42
CA TRP A 39 -7.19 -0.79 -7.42
C TRP A 39 -8.68 -0.90 -7.79
N SER A 40 -9.23 0.05 -8.55
CA SER A 40 -10.67 0.10 -8.85
C SER A 40 -11.08 -1.11 -9.68
N THR A 41 -10.42 -1.31 -10.83
CA THR A 41 -10.57 -2.47 -11.72
C THR A 41 -10.24 -3.77 -11.00
N PHE A 42 -9.21 -3.78 -10.14
CA PHE A 42 -8.86 -4.98 -9.38
C PHE A 42 -9.98 -5.40 -8.42
N MET A 43 -10.57 -4.44 -7.70
CA MET A 43 -11.69 -4.69 -6.79
C MET A 43 -12.95 -5.14 -7.55
N GLU A 44 -13.28 -4.48 -8.68
CA GLU A 44 -14.40 -4.90 -9.54
C GLU A 44 -14.26 -6.37 -9.98
N HIS A 45 -13.08 -6.78 -10.45
CA HIS A 45 -12.84 -8.17 -10.85
C HIS A 45 -12.85 -9.14 -9.66
N ALA A 46 -12.41 -8.71 -8.48
CA ALA A 46 -12.47 -9.52 -7.27
C ALA A 46 -13.94 -9.79 -6.87
N GLU A 47 -14.80 -8.78 -6.96
CA GLU A 47 -16.24 -8.90 -6.72
C GLU A 47 -16.90 -9.86 -7.70
N GLU A 48 -16.56 -9.78 -8.99
CA GLU A 48 -17.03 -10.74 -10.00
C GLU A 48 -16.61 -12.20 -9.69
N CYS A 49 -15.48 -12.38 -9.00
CA CYS A 49 -15.00 -13.68 -8.54
C CYS A 49 -15.63 -14.14 -7.19
N GLY A 50 -16.59 -13.36 -6.66
CA GLY A 50 -17.29 -13.63 -5.42
C GLY A 50 -16.48 -13.29 -4.16
N PHE A 51 -15.55 -12.34 -4.24
CA PHE A 51 -14.93 -11.74 -3.06
C PHE A 51 -15.67 -10.47 -2.65
N GLU A 52 -15.58 -10.12 -1.37
CA GLU A 52 -16.03 -8.84 -0.85
C GLU A 52 -14.81 -7.98 -0.47
N VAL A 53 -14.90 -6.68 -0.71
CA VAL A 53 -13.87 -5.73 -0.29
C VAL A 53 -14.00 -5.46 1.21
N ALA A 54 -13.17 -6.12 2.01
CA ALA A 54 -13.10 -5.93 3.46
C ALA A 54 -12.41 -4.61 3.87
N GLY A 55 -11.63 -4.01 2.97
CA GLY A 55 -11.09 -2.66 3.15
C GLY A 55 -9.97 -2.31 2.18
N LEU A 56 -9.82 -1.01 1.90
CA LEU A 56 -8.71 -0.44 1.14
C LEU A 56 -8.19 0.79 1.88
N THR A 57 -6.88 0.90 2.10
CA THR A 57 -6.29 2.07 2.76
C THR A 57 -4.81 2.25 2.42
N ASP A 58 -4.21 3.37 2.81
CA ASP A 58 -2.78 3.62 2.66
C ASP A 58 -1.97 3.03 3.84
N GLN A 59 -0.65 2.94 3.66
CA GLN A 59 0.26 2.40 4.67
C GLN A 59 0.17 3.13 6.02
N HIS A 60 0.03 4.45 6.01
CA HIS A 60 -0.07 5.25 7.24
C HIS A 60 -1.26 4.81 8.08
N HIS A 61 -2.45 4.77 7.48
CA HIS A 61 -3.67 4.37 8.18
C HIS A 61 -3.64 2.89 8.53
N PHE A 62 -3.13 2.03 7.63
CA PHE A 62 -3.03 0.60 7.87
C PHE A 62 -2.21 0.28 9.12
N MET A 63 -0.98 0.82 9.16
CA MET A 63 -0.08 0.62 10.30
C MET A 63 -0.60 1.29 11.57
N SER A 64 -1.23 2.47 11.46
CA SER A 64 -1.85 3.13 12.62
C SER A 64 -2.96 2.27 13.23
N GLY A 65 -3.76 1.60 12.39
CA GLY A 65 -4.79 0.66 12.84
C GLY A 65 -4.21 -0.52 13.63
N LEU A 66 -3.13 -1.13 13.12
CA LEU A 66 -2.43 -2.22 13.81
C LEU A 66 -1.82 -1.77 15.14
N LEU A 67 -1.16 -0.61 15.17
CA LEU A 67 -0.55 -0.07 16.38
C LEU A 67 -1.60 0.31 17.44
N ALA A 68 -2.81 0.71 17.01
CA ALA A 68 -3.90 1.06 17.92
C ALA A 68 -4.64 -0.17 18.47
N SER A 69 -4.64 -1.32 17.77
CA SER A 69 -5.22 -2.57 18.28
C SER A 69 -4.33 -3.26 19.30
N GLU A 70 -3.03 -3.08 19.16
CA GLU A 70 -2.03 -3.69 20.03
C GLU A 70 -1.67 -2.71 21.15
N LEU A 71 -2.51 -2.68 22.20
CA LEU A 71 -2.21 -1.99 23.45
C LEU A 71 -0.88 -2.53 24.03
N GLY A 72 0.24 -1.85 23.76
CA GLY A 72 1.50 -2.12 24.44
C GLY A 72 2.67 -2.59 23.57
N TRP A 73 2.84 -2.06 22.35
CA TRP A 73 4.13 -2.19 21.66
C TRP A 73 5.22 -1.41 22.41
N GLU A 74 5.81 -2.03 23.44
CA GLU A 74 7.14 -1.68 23.88
C GLU A 74 8.12 -2.16 22.81
N PHE A 75 8.54 -1.25 21.94
CA PHE A 75 9.70 -1.49 21.09
C PHE A 75 10.95 -1.55 21.99
N GLN A 76 11.21 -2.71 22.59
CA GLN A 76 12.50 -3.01 23.21
C GLN A 76 13.52 -3.25 22.09
N SER A 77 13.90 -2.17 21.42
CA SER A 77 14.94 -2.18 20.41
C SER A 77 16.27 -1.79 21.05
N PRO A 78 17.36 -2.54 20.80
CA PRO A 78 18.71 -2.13 21.19
C PRO A 78 19.11 -0.75 20.68
N ASN A 79 18.40 -0.22 19.67
CA ASN A 79 18.60 1.11 19.11
C ASN A 79 17.25 1.81 18.86
N GLU A 80 16.64 2.27 19.94
CA GLU A 80 15.35 2.97 19.96
C GLU A 80 15.29 4.15 18.96
N ALA A 81 16.36 4.95 18.87
CA ALA A 81 16.42 6.10 17.96
C ALA A 81 16.42 5.71 16.47
N LYS A 82 17.06 4.60 16.09
CA LYS A 82 17.00 4.08 14.71
C LYS A 82 15.59 3.57 14.39
N THR A 83 15.00 2.86 15.33
CA THR A 83 13.65 2.27 15.19
C THR A 83 12.60 3.36 15.05
N LYS A 84 12.64 4.39 15.89
CA LYS A 84 11.76 5.56 15.81
C LYS A 84 11.85 6.26 14.45
N ARG A 85 13.06 6.45 13.92
CA ARG A 85 13.27 7.04 12.59
C ARG A 85 12.71 6.18 11.46
N ALA A 86 12.92 4.87 11.50
CA ALA A 86 12.35 3.96 10.52
C ALA A 86 10.81 3.99 10.55
N LEU A 87 10.22 3.97 11.75
CA LEU A 87 8.77 4.08 11.94
C LEU A 87 8.24 5.41 11.40
N GLN A 88 8.95 6.51 11.65
CA GLN A 88 8.62 7.82 11.10
C GLN A 88 8.65 7.80 9.57
N THR A 89 9.67 7.22 8.94
CA THR A 89 9.72 7.09 7.47
C THR A 89 8.56 6.27 6.91
N LEU A 90 8.19 5.19 7.58
CA LEU A 90 7.08 4.32 7.17
C LEU A 90 5.72 5.00 7.33
N LEU A 91 5.50 5.73 8.42
CA LEU A 91 4.20 6.31 8.73
C LEU A 91 3.99 7.69 8.12
N HIS A 92 5.05 8.47 7.89
CA HIS A 92 4.88 9.87 7.52
C HIS A 92 4.28 10.02 6.11
N PRO A 93 3.21 10.84 5.92
CA PRO A 93 2.52 10.97 4.64
C PRO A 93 3.39 11.45 3.48
N GLY A 94 4.36 12.33 3.77
CA GLY A 94 5.32 12.84 2.77
C GLY A 94 6.44 11.85 2.38
N PHE A 95 6.54 10.70 3.06
CA PHE A 95 7.51 9.65 2.76
C PHE A 95 6.80 8.42 2.22
N LEU A 96 6.85 7.27 2.91
CA LEU A 96 6.26 6.02 2.43
C LEU A 96 4.79 5.84 2.85
N GLY A 97 4.30 6.63 3.81
CA GLY A 97 2.98 6.44 4.42
C GLY A 97 1.81 6.48 3.43
N MET A 98 1.93 7.22 2.32
CA MET A 98 0.91 7.24 1.27
C MET A 98 1.37 6.64 -0.06
N LYS A 99 2.59 6.07 -0.12
CA LYS A 99 3.13 5.47 -1.34
C LYS A 99 2.63 4.05 -1.57
N PHE A 100 2.34 3.34 -0.49
CA PHE A 100 1.82 1.98 -0.51
C PHE A 100 0.38 1.93 -0.02
N GLN A 101 -0.37 0.99 -0.55
CA GLN A 101 -1.77 0.75 -0.23
C GLN A 101 -1.98 -0.73 0.11
N PHE A 102 -2.97 -0.98 0.95
CA PHE A 102 -3.33 -2.30 1.45
C PHE A 102 -4.79 -2.55 1.10
N LEU A 103 -5.05 -3.65 0.41
CA LEU A 103 -6.39 -4.15 0.09
C LEU A 103 -6.60 -5.46 0.86
N ALA A 104 -7.75 -5.58 1.54
CA ALA A 104 -8.22 -6.83 2.10
C ALA A 104 -9.47 -7.29 1.33
N LEU A 105 -9.46 -8.57 0.96
CA LEU A 105 -10.59 -9.26 0.36
C LEU A 105 -11.02 -10.39 1.29
N SER A 106 -12.33 -10.58 1.44
CA SER A 106 -12.93 -11.70 2.15
C SER A 106 -13.77 -12.55 1.21
N LYS A 107 -13.94 -13.82 1.54
CA LYS A 107 -14.83 -14.73 0.82
C LYS A 107 -15.39 -15.74 1.80
N GLU A 108 -16.71 -15.87 1.84
CA GLU A 108 -17.42 -16.81 2.73
C GLU A 108 -17.06 -16.61 4.22
N VAL A 109 -16.79 -15.36 4.61
CA VAL A 109 -16.45 -14.98 5.99
C VAL A 109 -17.24 -13.74 6.37
N ASP A 110 -18.09 -13.86 7.38
CA ASP A 110 -18.82 -12.73 7.96
C ASP A 110 -17.92 -11.98 8.95
N LEU A 111 -17.38 -10.83 8.49
CA LEU A 111 -16.58 -9.97 9.35
C LEU A 111 -17.48 -9.16 10.31
N VAL A 112 -17.45 -9.52 11.60
CA VAL A 112 -18.20 -8.84 12.68
C VAL A 112 -17.63 -7.48 13.07
N SER A 113 -16.40 -7.17 12.65
CA SER A 113 -15.74 -5.89 12.86
C SER A 113 -14.66 -5.66 11.80
N PRO A 114 -14.30 -4.40 11.48
CA PRO A 114 -13.17 -4.13 10.61
C PRO A 114 -11.89 -4.80 11.13
N LEU A 115 -11.11 -5.37 10.22
CA LEU A 115 -9.76 -5.85 10.51
C LEU A 115 -8.94 -4.72 11.17
N SER A 116 -8.09 -5.04 12.15
CA SER A 116 -7.39 -4.05 12.98
C SER A 116 -6.65 -2.99 12.16
N GLY A 117 -5.92 -3.40 11.11
CA GLY A 117 -5.24 -2.48 10.20
C GLY A 117 -6.18 -1.54 9.44
N PHE A 118 -7.42 -1.95 9.19
CA PHE A 118 -8.40 -1.16 8.45
C PHE A 118 -9.28 -0.29 9.35
N ARG A 119 -9.02 -0.25 10.66
CA ARG A 119 -9.78 0.56 11.63
C ARG A 119 -9.89 2.05 11.25
N PHE A 120 -8.86 2.59 10.61
CA PHE A 120 -8.83 3.98 10.14
C PHE A 120 -8.90 4.10 8.62
N ALA A 121 -9.28 3.04 7.91
CA ALA A 121 -9.56 3.11 6.49
C ALA A 121 -10.71 4.10 6.27
N ARG A 122 -10.56 5.00 5.29
CA ARG A 122 -11.67 5.85 4.86
C ARG A 122 -12.64 4.98 4.08
N SER A 123 -13.94 5.19 4.27
CA SER A 123 -14.96 4.65 3.36
C SER A 123 -14.60 5.09 1.95
N THR A 124 -14.16 4.16 1.11
CA THR A 124 -13.79 4.51 -0.26
C THR A 124 -15.10 4.73 -1.01
N PRO A 125 -15.39 5.93 -1.56
CA PRO A 125 -16.41 6.03 -2.58
C PRO A 125 -15.86 5.26 -3.79
N ILE A 126 -16.58 4.22 -4.18
CA ILE A 126 -16.40 3.54 -5.46
C ILE A 126 -16.57 4.58 -6.58
#